data_AF-A0A2K3JC50-F1
#
_entry.id   AF-A0A2K3JC50-F1
#
_cell.length_a   1.000
_cell.length_b   1.000
_cell.length_c   1.000
_cell.angle_alpha   90.00
_cell.angle_beta   90.00
_cell.angle_gamma   90.00
#
_symmetry.space_group_name_H-M   'P 1'
#
loop_
_entity.id
_entity.type
_entity.pdbx_description
1 polymer ?
#
loop_
_entity_poly.entity_id
_entity_poly.type
_entity_poly.pdbx_seq_one_letter_code
_entity_poly.pdbx_strand_id
1 'polypeptide(L)'
;MKNKIAIFANGYVKNLKFHKDLLKDADIIICADGGANNAKKIGVIPNYIIGDLDSASKSSIEFFKDKSKIIKDDNPDKTDMELALSFAETLAPSEILIMGAIGDRIDHTLANIMCLDKIKSDVK
;
A
#
# COMPACT_ATOMS: atom_id res chain seq x y z
N MET A 1 -10.31 -16.46 11.87
CA MET A 1 -9.70 -15.19 12.32
C MET A 1 -9.85 -14.22 11.18
N LYS A 2 -10.28 -12.98 11.41
CA LYS A 2 -10.26 -11.96 10.34
C LYS A 2 -8.81 -11.58 10.12
N ASN A 3 -8.34 -11.64 8.89
CA ASN A 3 -6.99 -11.22 8.48
C ASN A 3 -7.19 -9.98 7.61
N LYS A 4 -7.15 -8.80 8.24
CA LYS A 4 -7.36 -7.52 7.57
C LYS A 4 -6.02 -6.97 7.13
N ILE A 5 -5.88 -6.78 5.82
CA ILE A 5 -4.66 -6.21 5.22
C ILE A 5 -4.98 -4.80 4.73
N ALA A 6 -4.14 -3.83 5.09
CA ALA A 6 -4.22 -2.49 4.55
C ALA A 6 -3.14 -2.26 3.50
N ILE A 7 -3.53 -1.78 2.32
CA ILE A 7 -2.62 -1.33 1.27
C ILE A 7 -2.64 0.19 1.22
N PHE A 8 -1.47 0.80 1.37
CA PHE A 8 -1.31 2.25 1.33
C PHE A 8 -0.55 2.65 0.06
N ALA A 9 -1.20 3.39 -0.83
CA ALA A 9 -0.62 3.92 -2.06
C ALA A 9 -0.16 5.38 -1.90
N ASN A 10 0.41 5.94 -2.98
CA ASN A 10 1.10 7.24 -3.00
C ASN A 10 0.18 8.45 -3.29
N GLY A 11 -1.13 8.31 -3.22
CA GLY A 11 -2.09 9.40 -3.46
C GLY A 11 -2.20 10.40 -2.30
N TYR A 12 -3.19 11.29 -2.38
CA TYR A 12 -3.32 12.41 -1.46
C TYR A 12 -3.73 12.01 -0.04
N VAL A 13 -2.87 12.32 0.94
CA VAL A 13 -3.14 12.14 2.38
C VAL A 13 -3.10 13.48 3.11
N LYS A 14 -4.29 13.99 3.48
CA LYS A 14 -4.46 15.26 4.21
C LYS A 14 -4.71 15.05 5.72
N ASN A 15 -5.77 14.32 6.07
CA ASN A 15 -6.13 14.11 7.48
C ASN A 15 -5.31 12.96 8.08
N LEU A 16 -4.16 13.28 8.67
CA LEU A 16 -3.22 12.29 9.19
C LEU A 16 -3.84 11.40 10.28
N LYS A 17 -4.65 11.98 11.18
CA LYS A 17 -5.29 11.24 12.27
C LYS A 17 -6.28 10.22 11.71
N PHE A 18 -7.13 10.63 10.77
CA PHE A 18 -8.09 9.73 10.13
C PHE A 18 -7.41 8.52 9.48
N HIS A 19 -6.36 8.74 8.68
CA HIS A 19 -5.65 7.64 8.02
C HIS A 19 -4.93 6.74 9.03
N LYS A 20 -4.34 7.33 10.07
CA LYS A 20 -3.71 6.57 11.15
C LYS A 20 -4.73 5.72 11.92
N ASP A 21 -5.90 6.27 12.19
CA ASP A 21 -6.96 5.56 12.92
C ASP A 21 -7.52 4.38 12.11
N LEU A 22 -7.65 4.52 10.78
CA LEU A 22 -8.07 3.42 9.88
C LEU A 22 -7.09 2.24 9.86
N LEU A 23 -5.81 2.48 10.13
CA LEU A 23 -4.75 1.47 10.12
C LEU A 23 -4.64 0.70 11.44
N LYS A 24 -5.31 1.14 12.52
CA LYS A 24 -5.18 0.50 13.85
C LYS A 24 -5.67 -0.94 13.89
N ASP A 25 -6.69 -1.24 13.09
CA ASP A 25 -7.33 -2.55 13.05
C ASP A 25 -6.77 -3.46 11.94
N ALA A 26 -5.71 -3.03 11.25
CA ALA A 26 -5.05 -3.83 10.22
C ALA A 26 -3.99 -4.74 10.85
N ASP A 27 -4.06 -6.03 10.53
CA ASP A 27 -3.08 -7.02 10.98
C ASP A 27 -1.76 -6.87 10.20
N ILE A 28 -1.87 -6.49 8.92
CA ILE A 28 -0.74 -6.28 8.01
C ILE A 28 -0.93 -4.99 7.24
N ILE A 29 0.14 -4.19 7.15
CA ILE A 29 0.19 -2.95 6.39
C ILE A 29 1.23 -3.10 5.28
N ILE A 30 0.80 -2.91 4.03
CA ILE A 30 1.62 -2.96 2.83
C ILE A 30 1.64 -1.55 2.23
N CYS A 31 2.81 -1.00 1.95
CA CYS A 31 2.94 0.20 1.14
C CYS A 31 3.21 -0.19 -0.32
N ALA A 32 2.43 0.35 -1.25
CA ALA A 32 2.71 0.33 -2.67
C ALA A 32 3.65 1.50 -3.00
N ASP A 33 4.92 1.19 -3.24
CA ASP A 33 6.02 2.11 -3.53
C ASP A 33 5.97 3.41 -2.69
N GLY A 34 5.58 4.53 -3.30
CA GLY A 34 5.53 5.84 -2.67
C GLY A 34 4.57 5.94 -1.48
N GLY A 35 3.68 4.95 -1.29
CA GLY A 35 2.92 4.77 -0.06
C GLY A 35 3.77 4.79 1.21
N ALA A 36 5.05 4.40 1.10
CA ALA A 36 6.02 4.54 2.21
C ALA A 36 6.17 6.00 2.68
N ASN A 37 6.10 6.98 1.78
CA ASN A 37 6.13 8.40 2.14
C ASN A 37 4.93 8.75 3.02
N ASN A 38 3.75 8.27 2.65
CA ASN A 38 2.53 8.49 3.42
C ASN A 38 2.57 7.80 4.78
N ALA A 39 3.03 6.54 4.85
CA ALA A 39 3.21 5.82 6.11
C ALA A 39 4.17 6.55 7.07
N LYS A 40 5.32 7.03 6.55
CA LYS A 40 6.26 7.83 7.34
C LYS A 40 5.61 9.12 7.84
N LYS A 41 4.88 9.84 6.98
CA LYS A 41 4.19 11.10 7.30
C LYS A 41 3.18 10.94 8.45
N ILE A 42 2.48 9.82 8.54
CA ILE A 42 1.50 9.56 9.61
C ILE A 42 2.10 8.82 10.82
N GLY A 43 3.39 8.47 10.77
CA GLY A 43 4.09 7.77 11.84
C GLY A 43 3.54 6.36 12.06
N VAL A 44 3.35 5.61 10.97
CA VAL A 44 3.01 4.18 10.96
C VAL A 44 4.15 3.41 10.32
N ILE A 45 4.47 2.25 10.89
CA ILE A 45 5.49 1.34 10.36
C ILE A 45 4.78 0.26 9.55
N PRO A 46 4.97 0.19 8.22
CA PRO A 46 4.39 -0.87 7.41
C PRO A 46 5.16 -2.19 7.63
N ASN A 47 4.50 -3.31 7.42
CA ASN A 47 5.15 -4.62 7.40
C ASN A 47 5.95 -4.79 6.11
N TYR A 48 5.39 -4.36 4.99
CA TYR A 48 5.97 -4.49 3.65
C TYR A 48 5.97 -3.17 2.89
N ILE A 49 6.99 -2.97 2.07
CA ILE A 49 7.05 -1.91 1.05
C ILE A 49 7.36 -2.61 -0.27
N ILE A 50 6.50 -2.46 -1.27
CA ILE A 50 6.54 -3.25 -2.52
C ILE A 50 6.43 -2.32 -3.71
N GLY A 51 7.31 -2.47 -4.69
CA GLY A 51 7.32 -1.71 -5.94
C GLY A 51 8.72 -1.54 -6.51
N ASP A 52 8.86 -0.74 -7.56
CA ASP A 52 10.17 -0.41 -8.15
C ASP A 52 11.00 0.57 -7.30
N LEU A 53 10.34 1.20 -6.32
CA LEU A 53 10.89 2.15 -5.35
C LEU A 53 11.26 3.51 -5.96
N ASP A 54 10.65 3.90 -7.09
CA ASP A 54 10.95 5.15 -7.79
C ASP A 54 10.20 6.37 -7.21
N SER A 55 9.01 6.15 -6.64
CA SER A 55 8.20 7.22 -6.04
C SER A 55 8.39 7.29 -4.52
N ALA A 56 8.91 6.24 -3.89
CA ALA A 56 9.36 6.29 -2.50
C ALA A 56 10.60 7.19 -2.34
N SER A 57 10.53 8.17 -1.44
CA SER A 57 11.69 9.04 -1.19
C SER A 57 12.83 8.25 -0.54
N LYS A 58 14.08 8.58 -0.90
CA LYS A 58 15.28 8.00 -0.25
C LYS A 58 15.21 8.09 1.28
N SER A 59 14.66 9.18 1.80
CA SER A 59 14.49 9.39 3.24
C SER A 59 13.48 8.41 3.87
N SER A 60 12.47 7.99 3.11
CA SER A 60 11.45 7.02 3.56
C SER A 60 12.03 5.61 3.55
N ILE A 61 12.69 5.24 2.45
CA ILE A 61 13.36 3.94 2.31
C ILE A 61 14.39 3.75 3.43
N GLU A 62 15.27 4.72 3.65
CA GLU A 62 16.28 4.61 4.71
C GLU A 62 15.63 4.54 6.10
N PHE A 63 14.54 5.28 6.33
CA PHE A 63 13.82 5.24 7.61
C PHE A 63 13.21 3.85 7.91
N PHE A 64 12.80 3.11 6.89
CA PHE A 64 12.12 1.81 7.01
C PHE A 64 13.01 0.59 6.78
N LYS A 65 14.25 0.79 6.31
CA LYS A 65 15.19 -0.28 5.93
C LYS A 65 15.33 -1.42 6.96
N ASP A 66 15.36 -1.07 8.25
CA ASP A 66 15.48 -2.04 9.35
C ASP A 66 14.15 -2.28 10.11
N LYS A 67 13.04 -1.71 9.62
CA LYS A 67 11.72 -1.75 10.28
C LYS A 67 10.67 -2.48 9.47
N SER A 68 10.87 -2.61 8.16
CA SER A 68 9.92 -3.14 7.20
C SER A 68 10.63 -4.05 6.21
N LYS A 69 9.93 -5.06 5.69
CA LYS A 69 10.46 -5.87 4.60
C LYS A 69 10.26 -5.13 3.27
N ILE A 70 11.36 -4.76 2.64
CA ILE A 70 11.33 -4.08 1.34
C ILE A 70 11.44 -5.14 0.24
N ILE A 71 10.49 -5.14 -0.69
CA ILE A 71 10.43 -6.05 -1.85
C ILE A 71 10.49 -5.17 -3.10
N LYS A 72 11.67 -5.12 -3.73
CA LYS A 72 11.85 -4.41 -4.99
C LYS A 72 11.39 -5.29 -6.15
N ASP A 73 10.53 -4.76 -7.00
CA ASP A 73 10.06 -5.43 -8.23
C ASP A 73 9.96 -4.38 -9.34
N ASP A 74 10.83 -4.51 -10.35
CA ASP A 74 10.95 -3.57 -11.47
C ASP A 74 10.15 -4.04 -12.70
N ASN A 75 9.12 -4.88 -12.52
CA ASN A 75 8.32 -5.41 -13.61
C ASN A 75 7.51 -4.30 -14.31
N PRO A 76 7.80 -3.98 -15.59
CA PRO A 76 7.14 -2.89 -16.30
C PRO A 76 5.67 -3.19 -16.66
N ASP A 77 5.23 -4.45 -16.58
CA ASP A 77 3.87 -4.87 -16.93
C ASP A 77 2.90 -4.81 -15.74
N LYS A 78 3.37 -4.41 -14.55
CA LYS A 78 2.56 -4.31 -13.33
C LYS A 78 2.80 -2.99 -12.62
N THR A 79 1.70 -2.38 -12.19
CA THR A 79 1.72 -1.23 -11.28
C THR A 79 2.05 -1.67 -9.84
N ASP A 80 2.55 -0.76 -9.03
CA ASP A 80 2.85 -1.05 -7.61
C ASP A 80 1.61 -1.48 -6.82
N MET A 81 0.43 -0.97 -7.18
CA MET A 81 -0.84 -1.41 -6.59
C MET A 81 -1.13 -2.88 -6.93
N GLU A 82 -0.91 -3.30 -8.17
CA GLU A 82 -1.08 -4.70 -8.58
C GLU A 82 -0.09 -5.63 -7.90
N LEU A 83 1.16 -5.18 -7.73
CA LEU A 83 2.18 -5.92 -6.98
C LEU A 83 1.78 -6.06 -5.51
N ALA A 84 1.35 -4.98 -4.86
CA ALA A 84 0.89 -5.00 -3.48
C ALA A 84 -0.35 -5.88 -3.28
N LEU A 85 -1.34 -5.81 -4.18
CA LEU A 85 -2.52 -6.65 -4.16
C LEU A 85 -2.17 -8.13 -4.37
N SER A 86 -1.37 -8.44 -5.40
CA SER A 86 -0.94 -9.81 -5.68
C SER A 86 -0.23 -10.41 -4.47
N PHE A 87 0.63 -9.63 -3.82
CA PHE A 87 1.29 -10.05 -2.59
C PHE A 87 0.31 -10.24 -1.44
N ALA A 88 -0.60 -9.30 -1.22
CA ALA A 88 -1.63 -9.39 -0.18
C ALA A 88 -2.46 -10.66 -0.33
N GLU A 89 -2.87 -11.03 -1.55
CA GLU A 89 -3.66 -12.24 -1.81
C GLU A 89 -2.94 -13.54 -1.43
N THR A 90 -1.60 -13.59 -1.51
CA THR A 90 -0.83 -14.76 -1.05
C THR A 90 -0.97 -15.02 0.44
N LEU A 91 -1.39 -14.01 1.20
CA LEU A 91 -1.59 -14.06 2.65
C LEU A 91 -3.03 -14.44 3.03
N ALA A 92 -3.90 -14.73 2.04
CA ALA A 92 -5.31 -15.10 2.23
C ALA A 92 -6.06 -14.12 3.18
N PRO A 93 -6.19 -12.84 2.80
CA PRO A 93 -6.91 -11.85 3.60
C PRO A 93 -8.41 -12.15 3.59
N SER A 94 -9.09 -11.75 4.66
CA SER A 94 -10.56 -11.70 4.68
C SER A 94 -11.10 -10.31 4.30
N GLU A 95 -10.27 -9.27 4.42
CA GLU A 95 -10.60 -7.88 4.09
C GLU A 95 -9.35 -7.17 3.58
N ILE A 96 -9.47 -6.41 2.49
CA ILE A 96 -8.42 -5.53 1.98
C ILE A 96 -8.89 -4.07 2.08
N LEU A 97 -8.21 -3.28 2.90
CA LEU A 97 -8.41 -1.83 2.99
C LEU A 97 -7.40 -1.11 2.10
N ILE A 98 -7.86 -0.51 1.00
CA ILE A 98 -7.00 0.32 0.14
C ILE A 98 -7.12 1.79 0.56
N MET A 99 -5.99 2.47 0.76
CA MET A 99 -5.91 3.89 1.09
C MET A 99 -4.88 4.62 0.25
N GLY A 100 -5.04 5.94 0.13
CA GLY A 100 -4.15 6.76 -0.68
C GLY A 100 -4.16 6.34 -2.16
N ALA A 101 -5.22 5.67 -2.63
CA ALA A 101 -5.32 5.18 -4.01
C ALA A 101 -5.83 6.24 -5.00
N ILE A 102 -6.30 7.38 -4.50
CA ILE A 102 -6.87 8.45 -5.31
C ILE A 102 -6.09 9.75 -5.16
N GLY A 103 -6.11 10.55 -6.21
CA GLY A 103 -5.44 11.85 -6.24
C GLY A 103 -4.05 11.81 -6.85
N ASP A 104 -3.36 12.94 -6.73
CA ASP A 104 -2.12 13.30 -7.41
C ASP A 104 -2.21 13.23 -8.95
N ARG A 105 -2.16 12.01 -9.49
CA ARG A 105 -2.23 11.71 -10.92
C ARG A 105 -3.50 10.93 -11.25
N ILE A 106 -4.24 11.39 -12.25
CA ILE A 106 -5.54 10.81 -12.62
C ILE A 106 -5.41 9.42 -13.27
N ASP A 107 -4.35 9.21 -14.05
CA ASP A 107 -4.01 7.93 -14.67
C ASP A 107 -3.71 6.86 -13.62
N HIS A 108 -2.93 7.20 -12.58
CA HIS A 108 -2.70 6.33 -11.42
C HIS A 108 -3.97 6.05 -10.64
N THR A 109 -4.81 7.07 -10.43
CA THR A 109 -6.12 6.90 -9.77
C THR A 109 -6.99 5.90 -10.53
N LEU A 110 -7.06 6.01 -11.86
CA LEU A 110 -7.82 5.08 -12.70
C LEU A 110 -7.25 3.67 -12.64
N ALA A 111 -5.93 3.52 -12.75
CA ALA A 111 -5.25 2.23 -12.63
C ALA A 111 -5.57 1.55 -11.28
N ASN A 112 -5.48 2.28 -10.17
CA ASN A 112 -5.82 1.77 -8.85
C ASN A 112 -7.28 1.31 -8.75
N ILE A 113 -8.22 2.06 -9.34
CA ILE A 113 -9.64 1.66 -9.37
C ILE A 113 -9.84 0.40 -10.21
N MET A 114 -9.18 0.30 -11.37
CA MET A 114 -9.26 -0.89 -12.23
C MET A 114 -8.71 -2.15 -11.55
N CYS A 115 -7.79 -2.00 -10.60
CA CYS A 115 -7.28 -3.14 -9.82
C CYS A 115 -8.34 -3.80 -8.93
N LEU A 116 -9.45 -3.12 -8.62
CA LEU A 116 -10.50 -3.69 -7.77
C LEU A 116 -11.15 -4.93 -8.39
N ASP A 117 -11.19 -5.03 -9.73
CA ASP A 117 -11.69 -6.21 -10.45
C ASP A 117 -10.82 -7.47 -10.24
N LYS A 118 -9.59 -7.29 -9.75
CA LYS A 118 -8.64 -8.40 -9.50
C LYS A 118 -8.81 -9.02 -8.12
N ILE A 119 -9.55 -8.38 -7.22
CA ILE A 119 -9.76 -8.86 -5.85
C ILE A 119 -10.75 -10.02 -5.90
N LYS A 120 -10.40 -11.15 -5.27
CA LYS A 120 -11.28 -12.31 -5.18
C LYS A 120 -12.62 -11.96 -4.51
N SER A 121 -13.71 -12.56 -4.99
CA SER A 121 -15.07 -12.26 -4.56
C SER A 121 -15.40 -12.65 -3.11
N ASP A 122 -14.58 -13.49 -2.48
CA ASP A 122 -14.68 -13.87 -1.07
C ASP A 122 -13.93 -12.92 -0.13
N VAL A 123 -13.17 -11.96 -0.68
CA VAL A 123 -12.47 -10.92 0.07
C VAL A 123 -13.34 -9.66 0.12
N LYS A 124 -13.48 -9.10 1.32
CA LYS A 124 -14.20 -7.85 1.55
C LYS A 124 -13.36 -6.61 1.24
#